data_AF-A0A7S2BGU6-F1
#
_entry.id   AF-A0A7S2BGU6-F1
#
_cell.length_a   1.000
_cell.length_b   1.000
_cell.length_c   1.000
_cell.angle_alpha   90.00
_cell.angle_beta   90.00
_cell.angle_gamma   90.00
#
_symmetry.space_group_name_H-M   'P 1'
#
loop_
_entity.id
_entity.type
_entity.pdbx_description
1 polymer ?
#
loop_
_entity_poly.entity_id
_entity_poly.type
_entity_poly.pdbx_seq_one_letter_code
_entity_poly.pdbx_strand_id
1 'polypeptide(L)'
;KRVRPPRFFRGCGSPLLRYREEENRGEELISRLRRGRHLWESYVHHCKASEGMTLLLTGRRLMLLHTSRKNSFALVEWEVMLHRILRFDIMEGGSLEFVLLPTAAAFSRFSSGMAGPWGRR
;
A
#
# COMPACT_ATOMS: atom_id res chain seq x y z
N LYS A 1 11.23 -26.26 -7.92
CA LYS A 1 11.09 -26.05 -6.46
C LYS A 1 9.66 -25.56 -6.19
N ARG A 2 8.78 -26.38 -5.58
CA ARG A 2 7.39 -25.96 -5.26
C ARG A 2 7.45 -25.10 -4.00
N VAL A 3 7.49 -23.78 -4.17
CA VAL A 3 7.32 -22.83 -3.06
C VAL A 3 5.82 -22.71 -2.84
N ARG A 4 5.29 -23.33 -1.79
CA ARG A 4 3.93 -23.03 -1.34
C ARG A 4 4.04 -21.72 -0.55
N PRO A 5 3.50 -20.59 -1.04
CA PRO A 5 3.55 -19.36 -0.28
C PRO A 5 2.79 -19.53 1.05
N PRO A 6 3.18 -18.80 2.10
CA PRO A 6 2.54 -18.87 3.40
C PRO A 6 1.04 -18.61 3.25
N ARG A 7 0.23 -19.55 3.73
CA ARG A 7 -1.23 -19.43 3.73
C ARG A 7 -1.66 -18.78 5.03
N PHE A 8 -2.24 -17.60 4.93
CA PHE A 8 -2.83 -16.91 6.07
C PHE A 8 -4.24 -17.47 6.30
N PHE A 9 -4.42 -18.16 7.43
CA PHE A 9 -5.74 -18.59 7.87
C PHE A 9 -6.44 -17.40 8.52
N ARG A 10 -7.55 -16.94 7.93
CA ARG A 10 -8.29 -15.75 8.42
C ARG A 10 -9.21 -16.06 9.61
N GLY A 11 -9.35 -17.33 10.00
CA GLY A 11 -10.11 -17.74 11.19
C GLY A 11 -10.39 -19.24 11.24
N CYS A 12 -10.91 -19.69 12.39
CA CYS A 12 -11.39 -21.07 12.53
C CYS A 12 -12.65 -21.25 11.67
N GLY A 13 -12.59 -22.10 10.64
CA GLY A 13 -13.70 -22.35 9.71
C GLY A 13 -13.71 -21.51 8.43
N SER A 14 -12.68 -20.70 8.16
CA SER A 14 -12.58 -20.03 6.86
C SER A 14 -12.38 -21.08 5.75
N PRO A 15 -13.22 -21.09 4.69
CA PRO A 15 -13.04 -22.02 3.58
C PRO A 15 -11.65 -21.83 2.97
N LEU A 16 -11.05 -22.91 2.48
CA LEU A 16 -9.78 -22.85 1.76
C LEU A 16 -9.96 -21.97 0.53
N LEU A 17 -9.48 -20.72 0.61
CA LEU A 17 -9.56 -19.79 -0.50
C LEU A 17 -8.68 -20.28 -1.66
N ARG A 18 -9.18 -20.11 -2.89
CA ARG A 18 -8.41 -20.40 -4.10
C ARG A 18 -7.17 -19.52 -4.10
N TYR A 19 -6.01 -20.12 -4.32
CA TYR A 19 -4.75 -19.39 -4.42
C TYR A 19 -4.85 -18.34 -5.54
N ARG A 20 -4.57 -17.09 -5.19
CA ARG A 20 -4.46 -15.96 -6.12
C ARG A 20 -3.12 -15.27 -5.87
N GLU A 21 -2.26 -15.27 -6.88
CA GLU A 21 -0.87 -14.80 -6.75
C GLU A 21 -0.78 -13.35 -6.25
N GLU A 22 -1.61 -12.47 -6.80
CA GLU A 22 -1.64 -11.05 -6.45
C GLU A 22 -2.04 -10.82 -4.98
N GLU A 23 -3.05 -11.52 -4.49
CA GLU A 23 -3.47 -11.44 -3.09
C GLU A 23 -2.37 -11.92 -2.14
N ASN A 24 -1.71 -13.04 -2.47
CA ASN A 24 -0.62 -13.55 -1.65
C ASN A 24 0.60 -12.62 -1.64
N ARG A 25 0.89 -11.94 -2.75
CA ARG A 25 1.92 -10.90 -2.81
C ARG A 25 1.55 -9.72 -1.91
N GLY A 26 0.28 -9.32 -1.89
CA GLY A 26 -0.24 -8.28 -1.01
C GLY A 26 -0.11 -8.63 0.48
N GLU A 27 -0.53 -9.84 0.85
CA GLU A 27 -0.40 -10.36 2.22
C GLU A 27 1.08 -10.48 2.63
N GLU A 28 1.95 -10.89 1.71
CA GLU A 28 3.40 -10.90 1.94
C GLU A 28 3.94 -9.49 2.19
N LEU A 29 3.52 -8.49 1.42
CA LEU A 29 3.89 -7.09 1.66
C LEU A 29 3.51 -6.67 3.08
N ILE A 30 2.26 -6.91 3.50
CA ILE A 30 1.80 -6.57 4.86
C ILE A 30 2.62 -7.30 5.93
N SER A 31 2.94 -8.58 5.73
CA SER A 31 3.73 -9.35 6.70
C SER A 31 5.13 -8.77 6.91
N ARG A 32 5.70 -8.14 5.89
CA ARG A 32 7.01 -7.47 5.95
C ARG A 32 6.94 -6.10 6.61
N LEU A 33 5.77 -5.45 6.65
CA LEU A 33 5.61 -4.12 7.23
C LEU A 33 5.68 -4.16 8.75
N ARG A 34 6.64 -3.42 9.31
CA ARG A 34 6.81 -3.23 10.77
C ARG A 34 6.68 -4.55 11.56
N ARG A 35 7.28 -5.63 11.05
CA ARG A 35 7.22 -6.98 11.63
C ARG A 35 5.80 -7.55 11.79
N GLY A 36 4.92 -7.30 10.82
CA GLY A 36 3.56 -7.84 10.81
C GLY A 36 2.56 -7.09 11.69
N ARG A 37 2.89 -5.87 12.16
CA ARG A 37 2.00 -5.05 13.02
C ARG A 37 0.64 -4.78 12.38
N HIS A 38 0.54 -4.85 11.05
CA HIS A 38 -0.66 -4.53 10.28
C HIS A 38 -1.37 -5.76 9.71
N LEU A 39 -0.95 -7.00 10.06
CA LEU A 39 -1.56 -8.23 9.55
C LEU A 39 -3.06 -8.34 9.84
N TRP A 40 -3.50 -7.83 10.98
CA TRP A 40 -4.90 -7.85 11.39
C TRP A 40 -5.77 -6.85 10.60
N GLU A 41 -5.17 -5.91 9.85
CA GLU A 41 -5.93 -4.92 9.06
C GLU A 41 -6.51 -5.51 7.77
N SER A 42 -6.09 -6.72 7.38
CA SER A 42 -6.47 -7.42 6.15
C SER A 42 -6.03 -6.70 4.87
N TYR A 43 -5.35 -7.42 3.97
CA TYR A 43 -5.03 -6.93 2.63
C TYR A 43 -6.30 -6.66 1.81
N VAL A 44 -6.33 -5.51 1.11
CA VAL A 44 -7.38 -5.17 0.14
C VAL A 44 -6.81 -5.10 -1.27
N HIS A 45 -5.82 -4.22 -1.51
CA HIS A 45 -5.25 -4.03 -2.84
C HIS A 45 -3.82 -3.45 -2.76
N HIS A 46 -3.00 -3.69 -3.79
CA HIS A 46 -1.75 -2.97 -3.97
C HIS A 46 -1.51 -2.64 -5.43
N CYS A 47 -0.90 -1.49 -5.70
CA CYS A 47 -0.50 -1.10 -7.05
C CYS A 47 0.85 -0.38 -7.02
N LYS A 48 1.53 -0.34 -8.17
CA LYS A 48 2.76 0.46 -8.31
C LYS A 48 2.36 1.92 -8.48
N ALA A 49 2.91 2.78 -7.62
CA ALA A 49 2.75 4.23 -7.77
C ALA A 49 3.84 4.76 -8.72
N SER A 50 5.10 4.62 -8.35
CA SER A 50 6.26 5.05 -9.16
C SER A 50 7.38 4.01 -9.08
N GLU A 51 8.53 4.29 -9.70
CA GLU A 51 9.67 3.38 -9.63
C GLU A 51 10.12 3.17 -8.18
N GLY A 52 10.05 1.91 -7.73
CA GLY A 52 10.37 1.56 -6.34
C GLY A 52 9.28 1.87 -5.31
N MET A 53 8.16 2.49 -5.70
CA MET A 53 7.06 2.82 -4.79
C MET A 53 5.82 1.97 -5.06
N THR A 54 5.29 1.37 -4.01
CA THR A 54 4.08 0.55 -4.02
C THR A 54 3.05 1.18 -3.08
N LEU A 55 1.87 1.48 -3.60
CA LEU A 55 0.74 1.88 -2.80
C LEU A 55 0.01 0.62 -2.32
N LEU A 56 -0.26 0.55 -1.02
CA LEU A 56 -0.91 -0.57 -0.37
C LEU A 56 -2.15 -0.08 0.37
N LEU A 57 -3.28 -0.71 0.08
CA LEU A 57 -4.55 -0.50 0.73
C LEU A 57 -4.85 -1.70 1.64
N THR A 58 -5.06 -1.40 2.92
CA THR A 58 -5.57 -2.35 3.93
C THR A 58 -7.02 -2.00 4.26
N GLY A 59 -7.69 -2.83 5.06
CA GLY A 59 -9.03 -2.54 5.56
C GLY A 59 -9.12 -1.29 6.44
N ARG A 60 -7.99 -0.70 6.87
CA ARG A 60 -7.97 0.49 7.74
C ARG A 60 -7.09 1.63 7.27
N ARG A 61 -6.12 1.39 6.39
CA ARG A 61 -5.08 2.36 6.04
C ARG A 61 -4.74 2.33 4.57
N LEU A 62 -4.29 3.49 4.10
CA LEU A 62 -3.57 3.63 2.85
C LEU A 62 -2.10 3.90 3.18
N MET A 63 -1.19 3.14 2.57
CA MET A 63 0.25 3.22 2.81
C MET A 63 1.02 3.38 1.50
N LEU A 64 2.01 4.26 1.49
CA LEU A 64 3.02 4.35 0.44
C LEU A 64 4.28 3.64 0.91
N LEU A 65 4.66 2.60 0.18
CA LEU A 65 5.76 1.73 0.53
C LEU A 65 6.91 1.94 -0.45
N HIS A 66 8.12 2.10 0.08
CA HIS A 66 9.33 2.00 -0.71
C HIS A 66 9.79 0.53 -0.75
N THR A 67 9.60 -0.10 -1.90
CA THR A 67 9.98 -1.48 -2.20
C THR A 67 11.18 -1.48 -3.14
N SER A 68 12.40 -1.48 -2.58
CA SER A 68 13.63 -1.61 -3.37
C SER A 68 13.86 -3.07 -3.78
N ARG A 69 14.25 -3.33 -5.04
CA ARG A 69 14.56 -4.68 -5.53
C ARG A 69 15.67 -5.39 -4.74
N LYS A 70 16.54 -4.63 -4.08
CA LYS A 70 17.66 -5.17 -3.28
C LYS A 70 17.28 -5.46 -1.83
N ASN A 71 16.16 -4.93 -1.34
CA ASN A 71 15.79 -5.03 0.07
C ASN A 71 14.54 -5.89 0.23
N SER A 72 14.62 -6.92 1.06
CA SER A 72 13.48 -7.77 1.40
C SER A 72 12.42 -7.03 2.24
N PHE A 73 12.79 -5.87 2.80
CA PHE A 73 11.94 -5.04 3.65
C PHE A 73 11.25 -3.94 2.84
N ALA A 74 9.96 -3.74 3.14
CA ALA A 74 9.20 -2.58 2.66
C ALA A 74 9.25 -1.48 3.72
N LEU A 75 9.77 -0.31 3.36
CA LEU A 75 9.76 0.88 4.22
C LEU A 75 8.44 1.64 4.01
N VAL A 76 7.79 2.03 5.10
CA VAL A 76 6.59 2.89 5.03
C VAL A 76 7.06 4.33 4.95
N GLU A 77 6.92 4.95 3.78
CA GLU A 77 7.26 6.36 3.54
C GLU A 77 6.13 7.28 4.03
N TRP A 78 4.89 6.84 3.84
CA TRP A 78 3.71 7.58 4.24
C TRP A 78 2.56 6.63 4.55
N GLU A 79 1.73 6.98 5.53
CA GLU A 79 0.52 6.24 5.86
C GLU A 79 -0.59 7.16 6.35
N VAL A 80 -1.83 6.81 6.03
CA VAL A 80 -3.02 7.49 6.56
C VAL A 80 -4.11 6.46 6.89
N MET A 81 -4.86 6.72 7.96
CA MET A 81 -6.06 5.94 8.27
C MET A 81 -7.18 6.32 7.29
N LEU A 82 -7.91 5.34 6.76
CA LEU A 82 -8.98 5.58 5.77
C LEU A 82 -10.07 6.51 6.31
N HIS A 83 -10.46 6.36 7.57
CA HIS A 83 -11.46 7.24 8.21
C HIS A 83 -11.01 8.70 8.36
N ARG A 84 -9.74 9.00 8.06
CA ARG A 84 -9.20 10.37 8.07
C ARG A 84 -9.20 11.02 6.70
N ILE A 85 -9.51 10.29 5.64
CA ILE A 85 -9.62 10.85 4.29
C ILE A 85 -11.03 11.42 4.17
N LEU A 86 -11.14 12.75 4.08
CA LEU A 86 -12.42 13.44 3.87
C LEU A 86 -12.81 13.43 2.40
N ARG A 87 -11.82 13.66 1.55
CA ARG A 87 -11.96 13.74 0.11
C ARG A 87 -10.65 13.32 -0.52
N PHE A 88 -10.73 12.72 -1.69
CA PHE A 88 -9.59 12.56 -2.57
C PHE A 88 -9.99 13.04 -3.96
N ASP A 89 -9.04 13.64 -4.67
CA ASP A 89 -9.21 14.10 -6.03
C ASP A 89 -8.17 13.39 -6.93
N ILE A 90 -8.64 12.94 -8.08
CA ILE A 90 -7.79 12.35 -9.13
C ILE A 90 -7.52 13.45 -10.13
N MET A 91 -6.26 13.88 -10.21
CA MET A 91 -5.82 14.93 -11.12
C MET A 91 -5.52 14.36 -12.50
N GLU A 92 -5.62 15.20 -13.53
CA GLU A 92 -5.14 14.87 -14.87
C GLU A 92 -3.66 14.45 -14.81
N GLY A 93 -3.34 13.29 -15.37
CA GLY A 93 -2.01 12.67 -15.24
C GLY A 93 -1.88 11.64 -14.11
N GLY A 94 -2.96 11.30 -13.41
CA GLY A 94 -3.00 10.18 -12.46
C GLY A 94 -2.44 10.48 -11.07
N SER A 95 -2.23 11.76 -10.74
CA SER A 95 -1.84 12.18 -9.39
C SER A 95 -3.05 12.16 -8.46
N LEU A 96 -2.82 11.85 -7.18
CA LEU A 96 -3.85 11.80 -6.15
C LEU A 96 -3.60 12.88 -5.11
N GLU A 97 -4.60 13.74 -4.89
CA GLU A 97 -4.61 14.68 -3.77
C GLU A 97 -5.58 14.20 -2.70
N PHE A 98 -5.17 14.29 -1.43
CA PHE A 98 -5.98 13.87 -0.29
C PHE A 98 -6.25 15.06 0.64
N VAL A 99 -7.52 15.30 0.94
CA VAL A 99 -7.94 16.19 2.02
C VAL A 99 -8.13 15.36 3.27
N LEU A 100 -7.31 15.61 4.28
CA LEU A 100 -7.31 14.84 5.51
C LEU A 100 -7.99 15.59 6.65
N LEU A 101 -8.65 14.85 7.54
CA LEU A 101 -9.04 15.38 8.85
C LEU A 101 -7.80 15.93 9.55
N PRO A 102 -7.82 17.20 10.02
CA PRO A 102 -6.69 17.78 10.71
C PRO A 102 -6.33 16.92 11.92
N THR A 103 -5.09 16.45 11.95
CA THR A 103 -4.49 16.00 13.20
C THR A 103 -4.05 17.23 13.96
N ALA A 104 -4.11 17.19 15.29
CA ALA A 104 -3.46 18.18 16.15
C ALA A 104 -1.94 18.34 15.92
N ALA A 105 -1.33 17.61 14.96
CA ALA A 105 0.11 17.50 14.78
C ALA A 105 0.63 17.56 13.32
N ALA A 106 -0.15 17.83 12.27
CA ALA A 106 0.44 17.74 10.91
C ALA A 106 -0.16 18.69 9.86
N PHE A 107 0.50 19.83 9.67
CA PHE A 107 0.63 20.49 8.37
C PHE A 107 1.83 19.85 7.66
N SER A 108 1.59 18.91 6.75
CA SER A 108 2.60 18.45 5.80
C SER A 108 1.92 18.23 4.45
N ARG A 109 2.05 19.23 3.58
CA ARG A 109 1.66 19.12 2.16
C ARG A 109 2.59 18.09 1.52
N PHE A 110 2.03 17.03 0.96
CA PHE A 110 2.76 16.10 0.11
C PHE A 110 2.32 16.32 -1.33
N SER A 111 3.24 16.78 -2.18
CA SER A 111 3.08 16.78 -3.63
C SER A 111 4.01 15.71 -4.19
N SER A 112 3.49 14.54 -4.58
CA SER A 112 4.28 13.61 -5.40
C SER A 112 4.32 14.16 -6.83
N GLY A 113 5.38 14.90 -7.15
CA GLY A 113 5.69 15.25 -8.54
C GLY A 113 6.09 13.98 -9.28
N MET A 114 5.17 13.37 -10.01
CA MET A 114 5.51 12.38 -11.03
C MET A 114 6.12 13.11 -12.23
N ALA A 115 7.45 13.21 -12.25
CA ALA A 115 8.18 13.58 -13.46
C ALA A 115 8.08 12.42 -14.47
N GLY A 116 7.07 12.47 -15.34
CA GLY A 116 7.05 11.71 -16.58
C GLY A 116 8.04 12.30 -17.58
N PRO A 117 8.79 11.48 -18.35
CA PRO A 117 9.79 11.96 -19.29
C PRO A 117 9.10 12.31 -20.62
N TRP A 118 8.56 13.51 -20.72
CA TRP A 118 8.13 14.05 -22.02
C TRP A 118 8.63 15.47 -22.18
N GLY A 119 9.93 15.57 -22.47
CA GLY A 119 10.56 16.74 -23.03
C GLY A 119 10.76 16.56 -24.53
N ARG A 120 10.03 17.38 -25.30
CA ARG A 120 10.32 17.90 -26.65
C ARG A 120 10.63 16.90 -27.78
N ARG A 121 9.76 16.91 -28.79
CA ARG A 121 10.00 17.62 -30.06
C ARG A 121 8.69 18.18 -30.59
#